data_AF-A0A251V2H6-F1
#
_entry.id   AF-A0A251V2H6-F1
#
_cell.length_a   1.000
_cell.length_b   1.000
_cell.length_c   1.000
_cell.angle_alpha   90.00
_cell.angle_beta   90.00
_cell.angle_gamma   90.00
#
_symmetry.space_group_name_H-M   'P 1'
#
loop_
_entity.id
_entity.type
_entity.pdbx_description
1 polymer ?
#
loop_
_entity_poly.entity_id
_entity_poly.type
_entity_poly.pdbx_seq_one_letter_code
_entity_poly.pdbx_strand_id
1 'polypeptide(L)'
;MSSAGKSFKSASKFGIDDLTNVKSSRKKTPASPNASVPKAPVRGKGGKKRKASEAEDLQGLPLLRQQFLDYFNEKFAEIETYVGQVEDQDRQIADLQQVGVLKDLKIADLEKELRATKDDAAKMLINFDYERHEITQDAKVSAAIAMYKIQLRMAMEAQDPAFDKSTWDVEGWKARLAELEDDEDAEEVLTLEAGGTGKDQGGEASGAGGDGAAKD
;
A
#
# COMPACT_ATOMS: atom_id res chain seq x y z
N MET A 1 -11.93 33.18 16.88
CA MET A 1 -11.05 32.00 16.88
C MET A 1 -11.66 30.98 15.93
N SER A 2 -10.98 30.70 14.82
CA SER A 2 -11.53 30.03 13.65
C SER A 2 -11.33 28.51 13.66
N SER A 3 -12.40 27.81 13.27
CA SER A 3 -12.53 26.46 12.67
C SER A 3 -11.56 25.33 13.07
N ALA A 4 -12.09 24.35 13.81
CA ALA A 4 -11.58 22.99 13.83
C ALA A 4 -12.21 22.20 12.66
N GLY A 5 -11.41 21.91 11.63
CA GLY A 5 -11.79 21.07 10.50
C GLY A 5 -11.86 19.60 10.92
N LYS A 6 -13.03 18.98 10.77
CA LYS A 6 -13.20 17.53 10.88
C LYS A 6 -12.79 16.92 9.54
N SER A 7 -11.74 16.10 9.55
CA SER A 7 -11.29 15.34 8.39
C SER A 7 -12.32 14.26 8.04
N PHE A 8 -12.94 14.36 6.87
CA PHE A 8 -13.72 13.27 6.30
C PHE A 8 -12.77 12.19 5.81
N LYS A 9 -12.75 11.03 6.50
CA LYS A 9 -12.14 9.81 5.99
C LYS A 9 -12.88 9.41 4.71
N SER A 10 -12.24 9.60 3.56
CA SER A 10 -12.75 9.12 2.28
C SER A 10 -12.66 7.60 2.27
N ALA A 11 -13.77 6.93 2.58
CA ALA A 11 -13.91 5.49 2.43
C ALA A 11 -13.99 5.18 0.93
N SER A 12 -12.84 4.94 0.31
CA SER A 12 -12.76 4.44 -1.06
C SER A 12 -13.43 3.06 -1.11
N LYS A 13 -14.51 2.98 -1.86
CA LYS A 13 -15.41 1.81 -1.95
C LYS A 13 -15.02 0.85 -3.09
N PHE A 14 -13.76 0.90 -3.51
CA PHE A 14 -13.19 0.00 -4.52
C PHE A 14 -12.24 -0.99 -3.85
N GLY A 15 -12.69 -2.25 -3.74
CA GLY A 15 -11.89 -3.37 -3.25
C GLY A 15 -11.23 -4.14 -4.39
N ILE A 16 -10.20 -4.94 -4.06
CA ILE A 16 -9.47 -5.78 -5.02
C ILE A 16 -10.39 -6.74 -5.78
N ASP A 17 -11.53 -7.10 -5.18
CA ASP A 17 -12.55 -7.98 -5.76
C ASP A 17 -13.25 -7.38 -6.98
N ASP A 18 -13.27 -6.04 -7.10
CA ASP A 18 -13.91 -5.32 -8.22
C ASP A 18 -13.13 -5.49 -9.54
N LEU A 19 -11.87 -5.91 -9.46
CA LEU A 19 -11.01 -6.20 -10.62
C LEU A 19 -11.31 -7.58 -11.26
N THR A 20 -12.00 -8.47 -10.54
CA THR A 20 -12.24 -9.85 -11.01
C THR A 20 -13.45 -9.99 -11.93
N ASN A 21 -14.32 -8.98 -11.97
CA ASN A 21 -15.53 -8.94 -12.81
C ASN A 21 -15.35 -8.23 -14.15
N VAL A 22 -14.16 -7.69 -14.45
CA VAL A 22 -13.85 -7.14 -15.78
C VAL A 22 -13.49 -8.28 -16.75
N LYS A 23 -14.41 -9.23 -16.93
CA LYS A 23 -14.33 -10.21 -18.01
C LYS A 23 -14.87 -9.55 -19.27
N SER A 24 -13.95 -9.32 -20.23
CA SER A 24 -14.18 -8.84 -21.58
C SER A 24 -15.48 -9.36 -22.20
N SER A 25 -16.53 -8.53 -22.21
CA SER A 25 -17.72 -8.73 -23.05
C SER A 25 -17.35 -8.39 -24.50
N ARG A 26 -16.60 -9.27 -25.15
CA ARG A 26 -16.45 -9.25 -26.60
C ARG A 26 -17.79 -9.68 -27.20
N LYS A 27 -18.67 -8.72 -27.47
CA LYS A 27 -19.90 -8.94 -28.24
C LYS A 27 -19.52 -9.64 -29.54
N LYS A 28 -19.96 -10.89 -29.70
CA LYS A 28 -19.98 -11.57 -31.00
C LYS A 28 -20.95 -10.80 -31.89
N THR A 29 -20.42 -10.15 -32.92
CA THR A 29 -21.22 -9.65 -34.03
C THR A 29 -21.86 -10.83 -34.76
N PRO A 30 -23.16 -10.76 -35.11
CA PRO A 30 -23.76 -11.78 -35.97
C PRO A 30 -23.15 -11.64 -37.37
N ALA A 31 -22.49 -12.72 -37.82
CA ALA A 31 -21.99 -12.82 -39.18
C ALA A 31 -23.16 -13.10 -40.14
N SER A 32 -23.46 -12.18 -41.04
CA SER A 32 -24.00 -12.47 -42.39
C SER A 32 -24.24 -11.20 -43.23
N PRO A 33 -24.27 -11.29 -44.58
CA PRO A 33 -24.39 -12.52 -45.37
C PRO A 33 -23.25 -12.77 -46.38
N ASN A 34 -23.07 -14.05 -46.70
CA ASN A 34 -22.40 -14.49 -47.92
C ASN A 34 -23.01 -13.77 -49.13
N ALA A 35 -22.16 -13.13 -49.93
CA ALA A 35 -22.50 -12.70 -51.27
C ALA A 35 -22.81 -13.94 -52.12
N SER A 36 -24.10 -14.27 -52.27
CA SER A 36 -24.54 -15.22 -53.28
C SER A 36 -24.36 -14.59 -54.65
N VAL A 37 -23.36 -15.08 -55.36
CA VAL A 37 -23.08 -14.80 -56.78
C VAL A 37 -24.38 -14.81 -57.59
N PRO A 38 -24.69 -13.77 -58.37
CA PRO A 38 -25.83 -13.81 -59.26
C PRO A 38 -25.53 -14.83 -60.37
N LYS A 39 -26.37 -15.86 -60.44
CA LYS A 39 -26.29 -16.94 -61.42
C LYS A 39 -26.50 -16.34 -62.82
N ALA A 40 -25.48 -16.38 -63.66
CA ALA A 40 -25.57 -15.99 -65.05
C ALA A 40 -26.70 -16.79 -65.77
N PRO A 41 -27.54 -16.16 -66.60
CA PRO A 41 -28.48 -16.91 -67.41
C PRO A 41 -27.72 -17.62 -68.53
N VAL A 42 -27.83 -18.96 -68.53
CA VAL A 42 -27.30 -19.82 -69.58
C VAL A 42 -27.95 -19.46 -70.91
N ARG A 43 -27.08 -19.11 -71.86
CA ARG A 43 -27.34 -18.73 -73.25
C ARG A 43 -28.12 -19.81 -74.01
N GLY A 44 -29.44 -19.66 -74.08
CA GLY A 44 -30.30 -20.36 -75.03
C GLY A 44 -30.33 -19.65 -76.37
N LYS A 45 -29.86 -20.33 -77.43
CA LYS A 45 -29.99 -19.90 -78.83
C LYS A 45 -31.48 -19.73 -79.18
N GLY A 46 -31.86 -18.55 -79.65
CA GLY A 46 -33.18 -18.29 -80.20
C GLY A 46 -33.21 -16.92 -80.88
N GLY A 47 -33.05 -16.91 -82.20
CA GLY A 47 -33.10 -15.69 -83.00
C GLY A 47 -34.48 -15.04 -82.94
N LYS A 48 -34.55 -13.83 -82.39
CA LYS A 48 -35.63 -12.89 -82.63
C LYS A 48 -35.06 -11.48 -82.50
N LYS A 49 -35.10 -10.70 -83.58
CA LYS A 49 -34.61 -9.32 -83.63
C LYS A 49 -35.31 -8.51 -82.52
N ARG A 50 -34.58 -8.19 -81.45
CA ARG A 50 -34.99 -7.18 -80.49
C ARG A 50 -34.40 -5.86 -80.96
N LYS A 51 -35.25 -4.89 -81.27
CA LYS A 51 -34.83 -3.49 -81.29
C LYS A 51 -34.25 -3.21 -79.91
N ALA A 52 -33.02 -2.74 -79.85
CA ALA A 52 -32.49 -2.13 -78.65
C ALA A 52 -33.32 -0.86 -78.39
N SER A 53 -34.15 -0.85 -77.35
CA SER A 53 -34.58 0.39 -76.73
C SER A 53 -33.41 0.88 -75.85
N GLU A 54 -32.40 1.42 -76.50
CA GLU A 54 -31.24 2.08 -75.87
C GLU A 54 -31.68 3.25 -74.95
N ALA A 55 -32.92 3.71 -75.11
CA ALA A 55 -33.55 4.77 -74.31
C ALA A 55 -34.09 4.33 -72.93
N GLU A 56 -34.34 3.04 -72.67
CA GLU A 56 -34.83 2.55 -71.37
C GLU A 56 -33.69 2.25 -70.38
N ASP A 57 -32.54 1.77 -70.87
CA ASP A 57 -31.34 1.53 -70.04
C ASP A 57 -30.73 2.85 -69.50
N LEU A 58 -30.96 3.98 -70.18
CA LEU A 58 -30.47 5.29 -69.76
C LEU A 58 -31.32 5.93 -68.65
N GLN A 59 -32.57 5.50 -68.44
CA GLN A 59 -33.46 6.07 -67.41
C GLN A 59 -33.08 5.65 -65.99
N GLY A 60 -32.37 4.52 -65.83
CA GLY A 60 -31.88 4.05 -64.53
C GLY A 60 -30.56 4.70 -64.08
N LEU A 61 -29.81 5.32 -65.00
CA LEU A 61 -28.51 5.94 -64.70
C LEU A 61 -28.59 7.09 -63.68
N PRO A 62 -29.58 8.00 -63.72
CA PRO A 62 -29.74 9.03 -62.68
C PRO A 62 -29.98 8.44 -61.30
N LEU A 63 -30.80 7.37 -61.21
CA LEU A 63 -31.09 6.69 -59.94
C LEU A 63 -29.85 5.95 -59.41
N LEU A 64 -29.14 5.23 -60.28
CA LEU A 64 -27.90 4.55 -59.93
C LEU A 64 -26.84 5.54 -59.44
N ARG A 65 -26.70 6.68 -60.13
CA ARG A 65 -25.82 7.77 -59.71
C ARG A 65 -26.20 8.30 -58.33
N GLN A 66 -27.49 8.52 -58.06
CA GLN A 66 -27.96 8.96 -56.75
C GLN A 66 -27.64 7.94 -55.66
N GLN A 67 -27.94 6.66 -55.89
CA GLN A 67 -27.64 5.57 -54.94
C GLN A 67 -26.15 5.48 -54.62
N PHE A 68 -25.28 5.65 -55.62
CA PHE A 68 -23.83 5.70 -55.40
C PHE A 68 -23.43 6.90 -54.55
N LEU A 69 -23.96 8.10 -54.84
CA LEU A 69 -23.69 9.30 -54.06
C LEU A 69 -24.14 9.15 -52.61
N ASP A 70 -25.34 8.63 -52.38
CA ASP A 70 -25.89 8.41 -51.04
C ASP A 70 -25.03 7.42 -50.25
N TYR A 71 -24.60 6.32 -50.88
CA TYR A 71 -23.68 5.36 -50.27
C TYR A 71 -22.31 5.98 -49.91
N PHE A 72 -21.72 6.78 -50.80
CA PHE A 72 -20.46 7.45 -50.51
C PHE A 72 -20.61 8.43 -49.35
N ASN A 73 -21.68 9.23 -49.34
CA ASN A 73 -21.96 10.16 -48.25
C ASN A 73 -22.13 9.45 -46.91
N GLU A 74 -22.85 8.32 -46.89
CA GLU A 74 -22.98 7.46 -45.70
C GLU A 74 -21.61 6.96 -45.23
N LYS A 75 -20.76 6.49 -46.16
CA LYS A 75 -19.41 6.02 -45.81
C LYS A 75 -18.48 7.13 -45.34
N PHE A 76 -18.58 8.33 -45.90
CA PHE A 76 -17.81 9.48 -45.41
C PHE A 76 -18.23 9.88 -43.99
N ALA A 77 -19.53 9.93 -43.71
CA ALA A 77 -20.03 10.21 -42.36
C ALA A 77 -19.60 9.14 -41.34
N GLU A 78 -19.59 7.87 -41.75
CA GLU A 78 -19.07 6.76 -40.93
C GLU A 78 -17.57 6.94 -40.66
N ILE A 79 -16.76 7.29 -41.66
CA ILE A 79 -15.32 7.54 -41.52
C ILE A 79 -15.06 8.73 -40.58
N GLU A 80 -15.76 9.86 -40.75
CA GLU A 80 -15.62 11.03 -39.88
C GLU A 80 -15.89 10.69 -38.41
N THR A 81 -16.88 9.83 -38.16
CA THR A 81 -17.18 9.34 -36.81
C THR A 81 -16.03 8.53 -36.24
N TYR A 82 -15.44 7.61 -37.01
CA TYR A 82 -14.28 6.84 -36.58
C TYR A 82 -13.04 7.71 -36.36
N VAL A 83 -12.79 8.72 -37.20
CA VAL A 83 -11.69 9.66 -37.02
C VAL A 83 -11.81 10.39 -35.68
N GLY A 84 -13.00 10.92 -35.36
CA GLY A 84 -13.22 11.57 -34.07
C GLY A 84 -13.00 10.63 -32.88
N GLN A 85 -13.40 9.36 -32.99
CA GLN A 85 -13.14 8.35 -31.95
C GLN A 85 -11.65 8.07 -31.77
N VAL A 86 -10.87 8.00 -32.85
CA VAL A 86 -9.42 7.79 -32.78
C VAL A 86 -8.74 8.98 -32.12
N GLU A 87 -9.11 10.21 -32.47
CA GLU A 87 -8.58 11.42 -31.84
C GLU A 87 -8.87 11.48 -30.33
N ASP A 88 -10.05 11.05 -29.91
CA ASP A 88 -10.41 10.93 -28.49
C ASP A 88 -9.59 9.85 -27.78
N GLN A 89 -9.36 8.70 -28.42
CA GLN A 89 -8.52 7.64 -27.89
C GLN A 89 -7.06 8.10 -27.74
N ASP A 90 -6.52 8.82 -28.73
CA ASP A 90 -5.16 9.37 -28.67
C ASP A 90 -5.00 10.36 -27.51
N ARG A 91 -6.01 11.20 -27.26
CA ARG A 91 -6.05 12.08 -26.08
C ARG A 91 -6.02 11.28 -24.78
N GLN A 92 -6.86 10.25 -24.66
CA GLN A 92 -6.88 9.39 -23.46
C GLN A 92 -5.55 8.66 -23.23
N ILE A 93 -4.90 8.21 -24.31
CA ILE A 93 -3.58 7.57 -24.23
C ILE A 93 -2.53 8.56 -23.71
N ALA A 94 -2.54 9.80 -24.20
CA ALA A 94 -1.61 10.83 -23.73
C ALA A 94 -1.81 11.15 -22.23
N ASP A 95 -3.07 11.29 -21.79
CA ASP A 95 -3.39 11.53 -20.38
C ASP A 95 -2.94 10.36 -19.49
N LEU A 96 -3.19 9.12 -19.92
CA LEU A 96 -2.76 7.92 -19.19
C LEU A 96 -1.23 7.84 -19.09
N GLN A 97 -0.50 8.19 -20.16
CA GLN A 97 0.95 8.25 -20.14
C GLN A 97 1.45 9.32 -19.16
N GLN A 98 0.85 10.51 -19.15
CA GLN A 98 1.20 11.57 -18.20
C GLN A 98 0.96 11.12 -16.75
N VAL A 99 -0.18 10.49 -16.47
CA VAL A 99 -0.48 9.93 -15.15
C VAL A 99 0.51 8.83 -14.77
N GLY A 100 0.95 8.00 -15.72
CA GLY A 100 2.01 7.01 -15.52
C GLY A 100 3.30 7.66 -15.02
N VAL A 101 3.79 8.68 -15.73
CA VAL A 101 5.01 9.41 -15.34
C VAL A 101 4.89 10.03 -13.96
N LEU A 102 3.75 10.64 -13.63
CA LEU A 102 3.53 11.23 -12.30
C LEU A 102 3.52 10.18 -11.19
N LYS A 103 2.95 8.99 -11.45
CA LYS A 103 2.97 7.87 -10.51
C LYS A 103 4.40 7.37 -10.30
N ASP A 104 5.17 7.20 -11.36
CA ASP A 104 6.56 6.75 -11.26
C ASP A 104 7.43 7.72 -10.45
N LEU A 105 7.25 9.04 -10.67
CA LEU A 105 7.89 10.07 -9.85
C LEU A 105 7.51 9.94 -8.37
N LYS A 106 6.22 9.75 -8.08
CA LYS A 106 5.75 9.60 -6.70
C LYS A 106 6.28 8.32 -6.04
N ILE A 107 6.38 7.23 -6.78
CA ILE A 107 6.98 5.98 -6.32
C ILE A 107 8.44 6.21 -5.96
N ALA A 108 9.22 6.84 -6.85
CA ALA A 108 10.63 7.15 -6.61
C ALA A 108 10.86 8.01 -5.36
N ASP A 109 10.00 9.02 -5.15
CA ASP A 109 10.05 9.86 -3.95
C ASP A 109 9.75 9.05 -2.68
N LEU A 110 8.71 8.22 -2.68
CA LEU A 110 8.36 7.38 -1.53
C LEU A 110 9.44 6.34 -1.24
N GLU A 111 10.06 5.76 -2.26
CA GLU A 111 11.18 4.82 -2.10
C GLU A 111 12.43 5.50 -1.53
N LYS A 112 12.65 6.79 -1.84
CA LYS A 112 13.73 7.59 -1.27
C LYS A 112 13.48 7.89 0.21
N GLU A 113 12.26 8.31 0.56
CA GLU A 113 11.86 8.57 1.94
C GLU A 113 11.90 7.30 2.80
N LEU A 114 11.45 6.17 2.25
CA LEU A 114 11.54 4.87 2.90
C LEU A 114 12.99 4.45 3.18
N ARG A 115 13.92 4.74 2.26
CA ARG A 115 15.35 4.46 2.51
C ARG A 115 15.92 5.38 3.58
N ALA A 116 15.66 6.67 3.52
CA ALA A 116 16.15 7.63 4.51
C ALA A 116 15.65 7.28 5.93
N THR A 117 14.36 6.97 6.07
CA THR A 117 13.77 6.57 7.36
C THR A 117 14.37 5.26 7.91
N LYS A 118 14.66 4.28 7.05
CA LYS A 118 15.35 3.05 7.46
C LYS A 118 16.79 3.33 7.91
N ASP A 119 17.52 4.16 7.18
CA ASP A 119 18.90 4.52 7.52
C ASP A 119 18.94 5.28 8.86
N ASP A 120 18.00 6.19 9.09
CA ASP A 120 17.91 6.94 10.35
C ASP A 120 17.51 6.04 11.53
N ALA A 121 16.59 5.10 11.33
CA ALA A 121 16.25 4.10 12.34
C ALA A 121 17.44 3.20 12.70
N ALA A 122 18.22 2.77 11.70
CA ALA A 122 19.43 1.98 11.93
C ALA A 122 20.49 2.77 12.72
N LYS A 123 20.71 4.04 12.38
CA LYS A 123 21.62 4.91 13.15
C LYS A 123 21.15 5.10 14.58
N MET A 124 19.85 5.29 14.80
CA MET A 124 19.29 5.44 16.15
C MET A 124 19.51 4.19 16.99
N LEU A 125 19.32 3.00 16.41
CA LEU A 125 19.56 1.74 17.11
C LEU A 125 21.03 1.57 17.49
N ILE A 126 21.95 1.82 16.54
CA ILE A 126 23.39 1.78 16.80
C ILE A 126 23.77 2.76 17.91
N ASN A 127 23.25 3.99 17.87
CA ASN A 127 23.54 5.00 18.88
C ASN A 127 23.02 4.58 20.27
N PHE A 128 21.81 4.01 20.32
CA PHE A 128 21.24 3.48 21.55
C PHE A 128 22.10 2.34 22.13
N ASP A 129 22.57 1.42 21.29
CA ASP A 129 23.44 0.32 21.74
C ASP A 129 24.77 0.83 22.29
N TYR A 130 25.37 1.85 21.65
CA TYR A 130 26.58 2.51 22.14
C TYR A 130 26.35 3.21 23.48
N GLU A 131 25.30 4.03 23.61
CA GLU A 131 24.95 4.72 24.86
C GLU A 131 24.69 3.72 25.99
N ARG A 132 23.93 2.65 25.72
CA ARG A 132 23.67 1.58 26.68
C ARG A 132 24.96 0.92 27.15
N HIS A 133 25.88 0.63 26.21
CA HIS A 133 27.17 0.05 26.55
C HIS A 133 28.01 0.99 27.42
N GLU A 134 28.07 2.28 27.06
CA GLU A 134 28.80 3.30 27.83
C GLU A 134 28.25 3.42 29.26
N ILE A 135 26.94 3.54 29.43
CA ILE A 135 26.28 3.59 30.75
C ILE A 135 26.60 2.33 31.57
N THR A 136 26.58 1.17 30.94
CA THR A 136 26.87 -0.11 31.62
C THR A 136 28.31 -0.14 32.09
N GLN A 137 29.27 0.26 31.26
CA GLN A 137 30.68 0.32 31.64
C GLN A 137 30.92 1.34 32.77
N ASP A 138 30.31 2.51 32.70
CA ASP A 138 30.39 3.54 33.75
C ASP A 138 29.80 3.06 35.08
N ALA A 139 28.71 2.30 35.03
CA ALA A 139 28.13 1.67 36.22
C ALA A 139 29.08 0.62 36.82
N LYS A 140 29.70 -0.23 35.99
CA LYS A 140 30.71 -1.21 36.43
C LYS A 140 31.90 -0.52 37.10
N VAL A 141 32.45 0.53 36.49
CA VAL A 141 33.54 1.33 37.07
C VAL A 141 33.11 1.98 38.39
N SER A 142 31.91 2.55 38.45
CA SER A 142 31.38 3.17 39.66
C SER A 142 31.20 2.19 40.81
N ALA A 143 30.69 0.98 40.52
CA ALA A 143 30.55 -0.11 41.49
C ALA A 143 31.92 -0.56 42.02
N ALA A 144 32.91 -0.74 41.13
CA ALA A 144 34.28 -1.08 41.53
C ALA A 144 34.90 -0.02 42.44
N ILE A 145 34.74 1.27 42.12
CA ILE A 145 35.21 2.37 42.97
C ILE A 145 34.55 2.32 44.36
N ALA A 146 33.25 2.07 44.43
CA ALA A 146 32.54 1.96 45.71
C ALA A 146 33.10 0.78 46.54
N MET A 147 33.27 -0.39 45.92
CA MET A 147 33.83 -1.57 46.57
C MET A 147 35.24 -1.32 47.12
N TYR A 148 36.14 -0.73 46.32
CA TYR A 148 37.48 -0.39 46.78
C TYR A 148 37.48 0.61 47.93
N LYS A 149 36.61 1.63 47.90
CA LYS A 149 36.46 2.59 49.01
C LYS A 149 36.06 1.89 50.31
N ILE A 150 35.17 0.90 50.23
CA ILE A 150 34.74 0.15 51.41
C ILE A 150 35.87 -0.77 51.90
N GLN A 151 36.52 -1.52 51.01
CA GLN A 151 37.68 -2.35 51.38
C GLN A 151 38.76 -1.53 52.07
N LEU A 152 39.04 -0.32 51.58
CA LEU A 152 40.00 0.59 52.20
C LEU A 152 39.55 1.01 53.61
N ARG A 153 38.27 1.35 53.80
CA ARG A 153 37.71 1.67 55.13
C ARG A 153 37.83 0.49 56.09
N MET A 154 37.52 -0.72 55.63
CA MET A 154 37.65 -1.94 56.42
C MET A 154 39.12 -2.20 56.80
N ALA A 155 40.06 -2.01 55.88
CA ALA A 155 41.49 -2.14 56.19
C ALA A 155 41.94 -1.13 57.26
N MET A 156 41.43 0.11 57.21
CA MET A 156 41.68 1.12 58.24
C MET A 156 41.07 0.74 59.60
N GLU A 157 39.81 0.30 59.62
CA GLU A 157 39.11 -0.15 60.84
C GLU A 157 39.79 -1.37 61.48
N ALA A 158 40.23 -2.35 60.68
CA ALA A 158 40.94 -3.52 61.21
C ALA A 158 42.32 -3.21 61.80
N GLN A 159 42.91 -2.06 61.44
CA GLN A 159 44.16 -1.59 62.03
C GLN A 159 43.92 -0.92 63.40
N ASP A 160 42.69 -0.51 63.72
CA ASP A 160 42.33 0.06 65.02
C ASP A 160 42.18 -1.06 66.09
N PRO A 161 43.03 -1.10 67.14
CA PRO A 161 42.95 -2.11 68.19
C PRO A 161 41.65 -2.07 69.01
N ALA A 162 40.90 -0.97 68.98
CA ALA A 162 39.62 -0.81 69.67
C ALA A 162 38.41 -1.23 68.82
N PHE A 163 38.62 -1.60 67.55
CA PHE A 163 37.54 -1.89 66.61
C PHE A 163 36.95 -3.31 66.81
N ASP A 164 35.61 -3.38 66.92
CA ASP A 164 34.88 -4.65 67.02
C ASP A 164 34.57 -5.24 65.64
N LYS A 165 35.34 -6.26 65.28
CA LYS A 165 35.23 -6.99 64.00
C LYS A 165 33.93 -7.79 63.84
N SER A 166 33.19 -8.04 64.92
CA SER A 166 31.91 -8.76 64.85
C SER A 166 30.81 -7.95 64.16
N THR A 167 31.01 -6.64 63.98
CA THR A 167 30.09 -5.73 63.30
C THR A 167 30.17 -5.78 61.77
N TRP A 168 31.15 -6.50 61.21
CA TRP A 168 31.31 -6.64 59.77
C TRP A 168 30.38 -7.72 59.18
N ASP A 169 29.59 -7.34 58.19
CA ASP A 169 28.80 -8.26 57.36
C ASP A 169 29.65 -8.85 56.22
N VAL A 170 30.64 -9.68 56.57
CA VAL A 170 31.60 -10.26 55.62
C VAL A 170 30.92 -11.12 54.54
N GLU A 171 29.82 -11.80 54.87
CA GLU A 171 29.08 -12.62 53.91
C GLU A 171 28.27 -11.77 52.94
N GLY A 172 27.66 -10.67 53.40
CA GLY A 172 27.04 -9.68 52.51
C GLY A 172 28.05 -9.02 51.55
N TRP A 173 29.30 -8.83 51.99
CA TRP A 173 30.39 -8.36 51.11
C TRP A 173 30.80 -9.37 50.05
N LYS A 174 30.93 -10.65 50.42
CA LYS A 174 31.26 -11.72 49.48
C LYS A 174 30.16 -11.93 48.44
N ALA A 175 28.90 -11.87 48.85
CA ALA A 175 27.76 -12.00 47.94
C ALA A 175 27.76 -10.90 46.86
N ARG A 176 27.99 -9.63 47.26
CA ARG A 176 28.11 -8.51 46.32
C ARG A 176 29.31 -8.59 45.39
N LEU A 177 30.37 -9.30 45.80
CA LEU A 177 31.56 -9.52 44.96
C LEU A 177 31.28 -10.61 43.92
N ALA A 178 30.62 -11.69 44.33
CA ALA A 178 30.25 -12.80 43.44
C ALA A 178 29.21 -12.36 42.39
N GLU A 179 28.23 -11.54 42.77
CA GLU A 179 27.24 -10.96 41.84
C GLU A 179 27.90 -10.09 40.75
N LEU A 180 29.06 -9.49 41.04
CA LEU A 180 29.81 -8.68 40.08
C LEU A 180 30.72 -9.50 39.15
N GLU A 181 31.02 -10.75 39.52
CA GLU A 181 31.92 -11.66 38.81
C GLU A 181 31.17 -12.58 37.82
N ASP A 182 29.88 -12.86 38.06
CA ASP A 182 29.01 -13.69 37.19
C ASP A 182 28.43 -12.93 35.96
N ASP A 183 28.62 -11.61 35.88
CA ASP A 183 28.11 -10.72 34.81
C ASP A 183 28.99 -10.71 33.52
N GLU A 184 29.83 -11.73 33.33
CA GLU A 184 30.57 -11.92 32.06
C GLU A 184 29.73 -12.69 31.01
N ASP A 185 28.66 -13.38 31.43
CA ASP A 185 27.80 -14.20 30.54
C ASP A 185 26.30 -13.82 30.55
N ALA A 186 25.86 -12.86 31.37
CA ALA A 186 24.46 -12.44 31.46
C ALA A 186 24.19 -11.14 30.68
N GLU A 187 24.11 -11.23 29.35
CA GLU A 187 23.40 -10.23 28.52
C GLU A 187 21.88 -10.30 28.78
N GLU A 188 21.43 -9.98 30.00
CA GLU A 188 20.01 -9.78 30.31
C GLU A 188 19.82 -8.80 31.48
N VAL A 189 20.51 -7.64 31.42
CA VAL A 189 20.15 -6.51 32.29
C VAL A 189 18.85 -5.89 31.77
N LEU A 190 17.75 -6.37 32.34
CA LEU A 190 16.48 -5.66 32.53
C LEU A 190 15.98 -4.90 31.28
N THR A 191 15.33 -5.62 30.36
CA THR A 191 14.25 -5.01 29.59
C THR A 191 13.20 -4.51 30.58
N LEU A 192 13.27 -3.22 30.93
CA LEU A 192 12.22 -2.53 31.64
C LEU A 192 10.91 -2.77 30.88
N GLU A 193 10.05 -3.55 31.51
CA GLU A 193 8.70 -3.90 31.14
C GLU A 193 7.87 -2.63 30.90
N ALA A 194 7.98 -2.09 29.70
CA ALA A 194 7.02 -1.16 29.15
C ALA A 194 5.90 -1.98 28.49
N GLY A 195 4.99 -2.53 29.30
CA GLY A 195 3.70 -2.99 28.79
C GLY A 195 3.08 -4.18 29.51
N GLY A 196 1.97 -3.93 30.20
CA GLY A 196 0.85 -4.87 30.15
C GLY A 196 0.35 -5.48 31.46
N THR A 197 -0.02 -4.67 32.45
CA THR A 197 -1.00 -5.11 33.48
C THR A 197 -2.44 -4.84 33.00
N GLY A 198 -2.83 -5.52 31.93
CA GLY A 198 -4.22 -5.69 31.50
C GLY A 198 -4.71 -7.06 31.97
N LYS A 199 -5.11 -7.16 33.23
CA LYS A 199 -5.69 -8.39 33.79
C LYS A 199 -7.16 -8.46 33.39
N ASP A 200 -7.42 -9.03 32.21
CA ASP A 200 -8.76 -9.36 31.75
C ASP A 200 -9.23 -10.60 32.53
N GLN A 201 -9.93 -10.37 33.64
CA GLN A 201 -10.76 -11.39 34.27
C GLN A 201 -12.18 -11.21 33.76
N GLY A 202 -12.55 -12.08 32.81
CA GLY A 202 -13.94 -12.35 32.48
C GLY A 202 -14.70 -12.76 33.74
N GLY A 203 -15.67 -11.94 34.11
CA GLY A 203 -16.62 -12.19 35.17
C GLY A 203 -17.95 -11.56 34.77
N GLU A 204 -18.89 -12.41 34.39
CA GLU A 204 -20.26 -12.06 34.05
C GLU A 204 -20.90 -11.21 35.15
N ALA A 205 -21.41 -10.03 34.79
CA ALA A 205 -22.39 -9.33 35.61
C ALA A 205 -23.37 -8.60 34.70
N SER A 206 -24.51 -9.28 34.51
CA SER A 206 -25.87 -8.76 34.45
C SER A 206 -26.04 -7.26 34.24
N GLY A 207 -26.80 -6.93 33.20
CA GLY A 207 -27.29 -5.59 32.95
C GLY A 207 -28.07 -4.99 34.12
N ALA A 208 -27.96 -3.68 34.23
CA ALA A 208 -28.94 -2.83 34.89
C ALA A 208 -29.08 -1.59 34.00
N GLY A 209 -30.05 -1.64 33.09
CA GLY A 209 -30.55 -0.46 32.41
C GLY A 209 -31.17 0.48 33.45
N GLY A 210 -30.87 1.77 33.30
CA GLY A 210 -31.43 2.81 34.15
C GLY A 210 -32.95 2.86 34.02
N ASP A 211 -33.62 2.87 35.17
CA ASP A 211 -35.00 3.29 35.29
C ASP A 211 -35.01 4.63 36.03
N GLY A 212 -35.52 5.65 35.34
CA GLY A 212 -35.75 6.96 35.92
C GLY A 212 -37.13 7.00 36.53
N ALA A 213 -37.22 7.20 37.85
CA ALA A 213 -38.45 7.62 38.50
C ALA A 213 -38.19 8.30 39.87
N ALA A 214 -38.50 9.60 39.89
CA ALA A 214 -39.18 10.37 40.94
C ALA A 214 -38.45 10.88 42.21
N LYS A 215 -38.92 12.09 42.59
CA LYS A 215 -38.79 12.88 43.84
C LYS A 215 -37.57 13.83 43.85
N ASP A 216 -37.70 15.16 43.97
CA ASP A 216 -38.78 16.08 44.40
C ASP A 216 -38.73 17.38 43.56
#